data_AF-A0A2E4W1H5-F1
#
_entry.id   AF-A0A2E4W1H5-F1
#
_cell.length_a   1.000
_cell.length_b   1.000
_cell.length_c   1.000
_cell.angle_alpha   90.00
_cell.angle_beta   90.00
_cell.angle_gamma   90.00
#
_symmetry.space_group_name_H-M   'P 1'
#
loop_
_entity.id
_entity.type
_entity.pdbx_description
1 polymer ?
#
loop_
_entity_poly.entity_id
_entity_poly.type
_entity_poly.pdbx_seq_one_letter_code
_entity_poly.pdbx_strand_id
1 'polypeptide(L)' 'MEVTKLNNFFGAAIEEIDLANLTDENVDDIKQLWLTHKVLVLRNQVLTLEEHINFSRRFGDLEVHPFGNIH' A
#
# COMPACT_ATOMS: atom_id res chain seq x y z
N MET A 1 -0.31 10.02 -9.12
CA MET A 1 0.54 9.52 -8.02
C MET A 1 1.59 10.57 -7.70
N GLU A 2 1.39 11.26 -6.58
CA GLU A 2 2.30 12.28 -6.05
C GLU A 2 3.04 11.73 -4.82
N VAL A 3 4.33 11.99 -4.70
CA VAL A 3 5.18 11.44 -3.63
C VAL A 3 5.84 12.56 -2.82
N THR A 4 5.54 12.62 -1.52
CA THR A 4 6.14 13.57 -0.58
C THR A 4 6.97 12.85 0.48
N LYS A 5 8.25 13.18 0.62
CA LYS A 5 9.10 12.61 1.68
C LYS A 5 8.62 13.07 3.05
N LEU A 6 8.55 12.15 4.02
CA LEU A 6 8.14 12.48 5.40
C LEU A 6 9.32 13.02 6.22
N ASN A 7 10.52 12.50 5.99
CA ASN A 7 11.76 13.01 6.57
C ASN A 7 12.96 12.71 5.64
N ASN A 8 14.16 13.09 6.07
CA ASN A 8 15.39 12.95 5.28
C ASN A 8 15.95 11.51 5.19
N PHE A 9 15.46 10.59 6.01
CA PHE A 9 16.04 9.26 6.20
C PHE A 9 15.11 8.12 5.77
N PHE A 10 13.81 8.23 6.02
CA PHE A 10 12.81 7.22 5.68
C PHE A 10 11.40 7.84 5.60
N GLY A 11 10.46 7.11 5.01
CA GLY A 11 9.07 7.50 4.92
C GLY A 11 8.75 8.36 3.70
N ALA A 12 7.69 8.00 2.99
CA ALA A 12 7.05 8.87 2.02
C ALA A 12 5.53 8.77 2.13
N ALA A 13 4.83 9.89 1.95
CA ALA A 13 3.40 9.92 1.71
C ALA A 13 3.15 9.85 0.20
N ILE A 14 2.13 9.10 -0.19
CA ILE A 14 1.67 8.99 -1.57
C ILE A 14 0.21 9.43 -1.64
N GLU A 15 -0.06 10.31 -2.60
CA GLU A 15 -1.39 10.87 -2.91
C GLU A 15 -1.72 10.67 -4.40
N GLU A 16 -2.93 11.04 -4.80
CA GLU A 16 -3.43 10.91 -6.18
C GLU A 16 -3.29 9.49 -6.76
N ILE A 17 -3.70 8.51 -5.96
CA ILE A 17 -3.73 7.10 -6.34
C ILE A 17 -4.95 6.42 -5.70
N ASP A 18 -5.59 5.52 -6.45
CA ASP A 18 -6.71 4.71 -5.97
C ASP A 18 -6.25 3.28 -5.74
N LEU A 19 -6.19 2.84 -4.48
CA LEU A 19 -5.72 1.51 -4.14
C LEU A 19 -6.70 0.40 -4.53
N ALA A 20 -7.99 0.72 -4.75
CA ALA A 20 -8.96 -0.24 -5.22
C ALA A 20 -8.73 -0.63 -6.69
N ASN A 21 -8.11 0.26 -7.48
CA ASN A 21 -7.94 0.10 -8.93
C ASN A 21 -6.51 0.40 -9.39
N LEU A 22 -5.55 -0.39 -8.90
CA LEU A 22 -4.14 -0.27 -9.30
C LEU A 22 -3.79 -1.05 -10.57
N THR A 23 -3.16 -0.37 -11.53
CA THR A 23 -2.44 -1.03 -12.63
C THR A 23 -1.21 -1.77 -12.10
N ASP A 24 -0.66 -2.71 -12.88
CA ASP A 24 0.60 -3.38 -12.53
C ASP A 24 1.77 -2.39 -12.42
N GLU A 25 1.80 -1.38 -13.31
CA GLU A 25 2.80 -0.30 -13.27
C GLU A 25 2.74 0.47 -11.95
N ASN A 26 1.53 0.81 -11.46
CA ASN A 26 1.39 1.49 -10.17
C ASN A 26 1.89 0.64 -9.00
N VAL A 27 1.66 -0.69 -9.05
CA VAL A 27 2.16 -1.59 -8.00
C VAL A 27 3.68 -1.64 -8.00
N ASP A 28 4.29 -1.72 -9.17
CA ASP A 28 5.75 -1.76 -9.30
C ASP A 28 6.39 -0.44 -8.81
N ASP A 29 5.78 0.70 -9.13
CA ASP A 29 6.20 2.00 -8.61
C ASP A 29 6.11 2.06 -7.07
N ILE A 30 4.97 1.63 -6.50
CA ILE A 30 4.80 1.58 -5.04
C ILE A 30 5.86 0.65 -4.42
N LYS A 31 6.18 -0.48 -5.04
CA LYS A 31 7.24 -1.39 -4.54
C LYS A 31 8.61 -0.71 -4.54
N GLN A 32 8.98 0.02 -5.61
CA GLN A 32 10.25 0.74 -5.66
C GLN A 32 10.32 1.86 -4.62
N LEU A 33 9.23 2.61 -4.46
CA LEU A 33 9.10 3.63 -3.42
C LEU A 33 9.20 3.01 -2.02
N TRP A 34 8.58 1.85 -1.80
CA TRP A 34 8.66 1.16 -0.52
C TRP A 34 10.08 0.68 -0.22
N LEU A 35 10.78 0.11 -1.20
CA LEU A 35 12.19 -0.29 -1.03
C LEU A 35 13.10 0.90 -0.73
N THR A 36 12.82 2.06 -1.32
CA THR A 36 13.59 3.30 -1.12
C THR A 36 13.30 3.93 0.24
N HIS A 37 12.03 4.10 0.58
CA HIS A 37 11.57 4.87 1.73
C HIS A 37 11.29 4.02 2.97
N LYS A 38 11.27 2.69 2.86
CA LYS A 38 11.02 1.69 3.92
C LYS A 38 9.61 1.69 4.50
N VAL A 39 8.96 2.85 4.56
CA VAL A 39 7.59 3.06 5.04
C VAL A 39 6.87 3.97 4.07
N LEU A 40 5.64 3.63 3.71
CA LEU A 40 4.76 4.46 2.88
C LEU A 40 3.46 4.79 3.61
N VAL A 41 2.97 6.01 3.42
CA VAL A 41 1.65 6.46 3.91
C VAL A 41 0.78 6.77 2.70
N LEU A 42 -0.21 5.93 2.44
CA LEU A 42 -1.16 6.09 1.33
C LEU A 42 -2.38 6.85 1.86
N ARG A 43 -2.56 8.11 1.44
CA ARG A 43 -3.61 8.98 1.99
C ARG A 43 -4.91 8.89 1.19
N ASN A 44 -6.00 9.33 1.82
CA ASN A 44 -7.32 9.49 1.20
C ASN A 44 -7.92 8.19 0.63
N GLN A 45 -7.68 7.07 1.31
CA GLN A 45 -8.19 5.75 0.90
C GLN A 45 -9.43 5.38 1.71
N VAL A 46 -10.51 5.07 1.00
CA VAL A 46 -11.72 4.47 1.58
C VAL A 46 -11.89 3.12 0.93
N LEU A 47 -11.35 2.08 1.57
CA LEU A 47 -11.36 0.72 1.04
C LEU A 47 -12.35 -0.14 1.81
N THR A 48 -13.10 -0.96 1.08
CA THR A 48 -13.76 -2.13 1.64
C THR A 48 -12.72 -3.16 2.12
N LEU A 49 -13.16 -4.11 2.94
CA LEU A 49 -12.28 -5.20 3.39
C LEU A 49 -11.70 -5.99 2.21
N GLU A 50 -12.52 -6.25 1.18
CA GLU A 50 -12.09 -6.99 -0.01
C GLU A 50 -11.04 -6.21 -0.81
N GLU A 51 -11.24 -4.91 -1.02
CA GLU A 51 -10.27 -4.04 -1.70
C GLU A 51 -8.94 -3.97 -0.92
N HIS A 52 -8.99 -3.89 0.41
CA HIS A 52 -7.79 -3.89 1.24
C HIS A 52 -7.02 -5.23 1.15
N ILE A 53 -7.75 -6.35 1.16
CA ILE A 53 -7.18 -7.70 0.95
C ILE A 53 -6.54 -7.80 -0.44
N ASN A 54 -7.25 -7.34 -1.48
CA ASN A 54 -6.78 -7.40 -2.86
C ASN A 54 -5.54 -6.54 -3.09
N PHE A 55 -5.51 -5.32 -2.53
CA PHE A 55 -4.32 -4.48 -2.52
C PHE A 55 -3.15 -5.20 -1.87
N SER A 56 -3.34 -5.75 -0.67
CA SER A 56 -2.27 -6.39 0.11
C SER A 56 -1.66 -7.59 -0.61
N ARG A 57 -2.48 -8.39 -1.31
CA ARG A 57 -2.01 -9.53 -2.13
C ARG A 57 -1.06 -9.13 -3.26
N ARG A 58 -1.07 -7.88 -3.73
CA ARG A 58 -0.14 -7.40 -4.77
C ARG A 58 1.32 -7.33 -4.28
N PHE A 59 1.53 -7.39 -2.95
CA PHE A 59 2.83 -7.27 -2.30
C PHE A 59 3.34 -8.59 -1.70
N GLY A 60 2.55 -9.65 -1.74
CA GLY A 60 2.93 -10.98 -1.27
C GLY A 60 1.72 -11.79 -0.81
N ASP A 61 1.99 -13.03 -0.39
CA ASP A 61 0.97 -13.90 0.18
C ASP A 61 0.49 -13.35 1.53
N LEU A 62 -0.81 -13.43 1.76
CA LEU A 62 -1.39 -13.06 3.05
C LEU A 62 -1.14 -14.17 4.07
N GLU A 63 -0.56 -13.82 5.20
CA GLU A 63 -0.48 -14.72 6.34
C GLU A 63 -1.87 -14.92 6.95
N VAL A 64 -2.34 -16.17 6.97
CA VAL A 64 -3.59 -16.52 7.67
C VAL A 64 -3.25 -16.77 9.13
N HIS A 65 -3.50 -15.78 9.97
CA HIS A 65 -3.33 -15.96 11.42
C HIS A 65 -4.46 -16.85 11.98
N PRO A 66 -4.17 -17.84 12.83
CA PRO A 66 -5.15 -18.80 13.35
C PRO A 66 -6.24 -18.16 14.24
N PHE A 67 -6.12 -16.88 14.59
CA PHE A 67 -7.11 -16.11 15.36
C PHE A 67 -7.90 -15.10 14.51
N GLY A 68 -7.78 -15.13 13.18
CA GLY A 68 -8.39 -14.15 12.26
C GLY A 68 -9.91 -14.21 12.08
N ASN A 69 -10.61 -15.14 12.73
CA ASN A 69 -12.07 -15.25 12.70
C ASN A 69 -12.76 -14.49 13.85
N ILE A 70 -12.31 -13.27 14.13
CA ILE A 70 -13.08 -12.31 14.95
C ILE A 70 -13.48 -11.16 14.02
N HIS A 71 -14.61 -11.37 13.35
CA HIS A 71 -15.39 -10.35 12.67
C HIS A 71 -16.14 -9.49 13.70
#